data_AF-A0AAD1L2J9-F1
#
_entry.id   AF-A0AAD1L2J9-F1
#
_cell.length_a   1.000
_cell.length_b   1.000
_cell.length_c   1.000
_cell.angle_alpha   90.00
_cell.angle_beta   90.00
_cell.angle_gamma   90.00
#
_symmetry.space_group_name_H-M   'P 1'
#
loop_
_entity.id
_entity.type
_entity.pdbx_description
1 polymer ?
#
loop_
_entity_poly.entity_id
_entity_poly.type
_entity_poly.pdbx_seq_one_letter_code
_entity_poly.pdbx_strand_id
1 'polypeptide(L)'
;MRRYIITDKDIVEAFKRWASPDLKNQKMHTSFLREAVCRQHPDKVILQYDVRQKLKNMAARGLVAEVRLSPNATAWMLTEGDSNGSN
;
A
#
# COMPACT_ATOMS: atom_id res chain seq x y z
N MET A 1 12.92 17.19 -11.16
CA MET A 1 12.14 16.02 -10.70
C MET A 1 10.78 16.48 -10.22
N ARG A 2 9.67 15.99 -10.82
CA ARG A 2 8.31 16.30 -10.35
C ARG A 2 7.90 15.27 -9.29
N ARG A 3 7.35 15.71 -8.15
CA ARG A 3 6.73 14.81 -7.15
C ARG A 3 5.61 14.03 -7.83
N TYR A 4 5.59 12.71 -7.64
CA TYR A 4 4.56 11.83 -8.19
C TYR A 4 3.40 11.71 -7.20
N ILE A 5 2.16 11.76 -7.72
CA ILE A 5 0.96 11.57 -6.92
C ILE A 5 0.63 10.07 -6.94
N ILE A 6 0.79 9.41 -5.79
CA ILE A 6 0.55 7.98 -5.66
C ILE A 6 -0.96 7.71 -5.71
N THR A 7 -1.38 6.86 -6.64
CA THR A 7 -2.78 6.46 -6.84
C THR A 7 -3.14 5.23 -5.98
N ASP A 8 -4.43 4.93 -5.86
CA ASP A 8 -4.86 3.70 -5.15
C ASP A 8 -4.40 2.45 -5.91
N LYS A 9 -4.41 2.52 -7.24
CA LYS A 9 -3.96 1.46 -8.13
C LYS A 9 -2.48 1.12 -7.91
N ASP A 10 -1.62 2.13 -7.77
CA ASP A 10 -0.19 1.93 -7.49
C ASP A 10 0.02 1.09 -6.22
N ILE A 11 -0.75 1.38 -5.17
CA ILE A 11 -0.70 0.65 -3.91
C ILE A 11 -1.23 -0.78 -4.09
N VAL A 12 -2.38 -0.97 -4.73
CA VAL A 12 -2.93 -2.31 -4.98
C VAL A 12 -1.98 -3.18 -5.80
N GLU A 13 -1.36 -2.62 -6.85
CA GLU A 13 -0.36 -3.33 -7.64
C GLU A 13 0.92 -3.63 -6.84
N ALA A 14 1.34 -2.69 -5.97
CA ALA A 14 2.46 -2.91 -5.06
C ALA A 14 2.19 -4.08 -4.11
N PHE A 15 0.97 -4.18 -3.57
CA PHE A 15 0.54 -5.35 -2.80
C PHE A 15 0.53 -6.60 -3.66
N LYS A 16 -0.13 -6.61 -4.83
CA LYS A 16 -0.20 -7.80 -5.71
C LYS A 16 1.16 -8.36 -6.11
N ARG A 17 2.17 -7.50 -6.30
CA ARG A 17 3.53 -7.93 -6.68
C ARG A 17 4.22 -8.74 -5.59
N TRP A 18 3.96 -8.43 -4.33
CA TRP A 18 4.56 -9.10 -3.19
C TRP A 18 3.59 -10.06 -2.50
N ALA A 19 2.31 -10.01 -2.90
CA ALA A 19 1.26 -10.87 -2.41
C ALA A 19 1.54 -12.30 -2.90
N SER A 20 1.69 -13.23 -1.96
CA SER A 20 1.61 -14.64 -2.32
C SER A 20 0.14 -14.96 -2.61
N PRO A 21 -0.19 -15.57 -3.76
CA PRO A 21 -1.58 -15.79 -4.17
C PRO A 21 -2.45 -16.53 -3.15
N ASP A 22 -1.82 -17.33 -2.28
CA ASP A 22 -2.51 -18.17 -1.29
C ASP A 22 -2.57 -17.53 0.11
N LEU A 23 -1.91 -16.39 0.34
CA LEU A 23 -1.83 -15.73 1.64
C LEU A 23 -2.89 -14.63 1.76
N LYS A 24 -4.06 -15.03 2.26
CA LYS A 24 -5.06 -14.08 2.75
C LYS A 24 -4.44 -13.23 3.87
N ASN A 25 -4.75 -11.93 3.89
CA ASN A 25 -4.32 -10.99 4.94
C ASN A 25 -2.81 -10.70 4.99
N GLN A 26 -2.16 -10.62 3.83
CA GLN A 26 -0.73 -10.31 3.79
C GLN A 26 -0.43 -8.88 4.29
N LYS A 27 0.45 -8.82 5.28
CA LYS A 27 0.92 -7.59 5.90
C LYS A 27 2.19 -7.10 5.22
N MET A 28 2.24 -5.82 4.88
CA MET A 28 3.38 -5.17 4.22
C MET A 28 3.82 -3.92 4.95
N HIS A 29 5.12 -3.77 5.11
CA HIS A 29 5.68 -2.53 5.63
C HIS A 29 5.66 -1.41 4.58
N THR A 30 5.57 -0.17 5.05
CA THR A 30 5.60 1.02 4.20
C THR A 30 6.85 1.07 3.30
N SER A 31 8.00 0.58 3.79
CA SER A 31 9.25 0.52 3.03
C SER A 31 9.16 -0.40 1.81
N PHE A 32 8.55 -1.58 1.94
CA PHE A 32 8.37 -2.53 0.82
C PHE A 32 7.37 -1.99 -0.20
N LEU A 33 6.28 -1.40 0.26
CA LEU A 33 5.32 -0.73 -0.62
C LEU A 33 5.98 0.41 -1.39
N ARG A 34 6.79 1.23 -0.72
CA ARG A 34 7.56 2.29 -1.39
C ARG A 34 8.46 1.72 -2.47
N GLU A 35 9.23 0.68 -2.17
CA GLU A 35 10.15 0.07 -3.13
C GLU A 35 9.39 -0.44 -4.37
N ALA A 36 8.25 -1.09 -4.17
CA ALA A 36 7.40 -1.56 -5.25
C ALA A 36 6.89 -0.40 -6.14
N VAL A 37 6.42 0.70 -5.55
CA VAL A 37 5.97 1.88 -6.29
C VAL A 37 7.14 2.57 -7.02
N CYS A 38 8.33 2.64 -6.40
CA CYS A 38 9.53 3.14 -7.07
C CYS A 38 9.88 2.34 -8.33
N ARG A 39 9.68 1.01 -8.30
CA ARG A 39 9.92 0.15 -9.46
C ARG A 39 8.86 0.32 -10.55
N GLN A 40 7.62 0.65 -10.20
CA GLN A 40 6.56 0.99 -11.17
C GLN A 40 6.83 2.34 -11.85
N HIS A 41 7.45 3.28 -11.15
CA HIS A 41 7.68 4.65 -11.60
C HIS A 41 9.17 5.02 -11.49
N PRO A 42 10.04 4.42 -12.32
CA PRO A 42 11.51 4.54 -12.17
C PRO A 42 12.03 5.97 -12.25
N ASP A 43 11.33 6.85 -12.99
CA ASP A 43 11.74 8.24 -13.20
C ASP A 43 11.20 9.21 -12.14
N LYS A 44 10.51 8.70 -11.12
CA LYS A 44 9.79 9.51 -10.12
C LYS A 44 10.46 9.41 -8.75
N VAL A 45 10.45 10.54 -8.04
CA VAL A 45 10.83 10.57 -6.63
C VAL A 45 9.62 10.21 -5.79
N ILE A 46 9.72 9.11 -5.06
CA ILE A 46 8.68 8.63 -4.15
C ILE A 46 9.26 8.58 -2.73
N LEU A 47 8.72 9.43 -1.86
CA LEU A 47 9.11 9.49 -0.46
C LEU A 47 8.29 8.50 0.35
N GLN A 48 8.90 7.95 1.41
CA GLN A 48 8.20 7.06 2.33
C GLN A 48 7.03 7.75 3.04
N TYR A 49 7.15 9.06 3.27
CA TYR A 49 6.08 9.89 3.82
C TYR A 49 4.84 9.91 2.91
N ASP A 50 5.03 10.09 1.59
CA ASP A 50 3.92 10.16 0.62
C ASP A 50 3.16 8.83 0.56
N VAL A 51 3.90 7.71 0.56
CA VAL A 51 3.32 6.36 0.63
C VAL A 51 2.53 6.19 1.93
N ARG A 52 3.08 6.62 3.07
CA ARG A 52 2.39 6.52 4.37
C ARG A 52 1.11 7.36 4.41
N GLN A 53 1.14 8.58 3.91
CA GLN A 53 -0.04 9.45 3.82
C GLN A 53 -1.10 8.82 2.93
N LYS A 54 -0.68 8.27 1.78
CA LYS A 54 -1.58 7.57 0.88
C LYS A 54 -2.26 6.37 1.54
N LEU A 55 -1.51 5.56 2.27
CA LEU A 55 -2.02 4.40 2.99
C LEU A 55 -3.00 4.79 4.11
N LYS A 56 -2.71 5.87 4.86
CA LYS A 56 -3.66 6.43 5.84
C LYS A 56 -4.97 6.87 5.18
N ASN A 57 -4.90 7.54 4.02
CA ASN A 57 -6.08 7.96 3.27
C ASN A 57 -6.88 6.77 2.69
N MET A 58 -6.19 5.69 2.31
CA MET A 58 -6.85 4.44 1.91
C MET A 58 -7.48 3.74 3.12
N ALA A 59 -6.83 3.77 4.29
CA ALA A 59 -7.36 3.19 5.52
C ALA A 59 -8.61 3.90 6.01
N ALA A 60 -8.63 5.23 5.95
CA ALA A 60 -9.82 6.03 6.24
C ALA A 60 -11.01 5.68 5.32
N ARG A 61 -10.75 5.14 4.13
CA ARG A 61 -11.77 4.66 3.17
C ARG A 61 -12.05 3.17 3.27
N GLY A 62 -11.44 2.44 4.21
CA GLY A 62 -11.63 1.00 4.40
C GLY A 62 -10.91 0.10 3.39
N LEU A 63 -10.10 0.65 2.48
CA LEU A 63 -9.42 -0.13 1.42
C LEU A 63 -8.17 -0.87 1.92
N VAL A 64 -7.56 -0.38 3.00
CA VAL A 64 -6.42 -1.04 3.68
C VAL A 64 -6.61 -0.96 5.19
N ALA A 65 -6.06 -1.91 5.92
CA ALA A 65 -6.01 -1.89 7.37
C ALA A 65 -4.59 -1.55 7.85
N GLU A 66 -4.49 -0.64 8.84
CA GLU A 66 -3.26 -0.40 9.59
C GLU A 66 -3.12 -1.49 10.67
N VAL A 67 -2.02 -2.26 10.63
CA VAL A 67 -1.71 -3.31 11.60
C VAL A 67 -0.49 -2.89 12.41
N ARG A 68 -0.69 -2.60 13.69
CA ARG A 68 0.42 -2.39 14.63
C ARG A 68 1.07 -3.74 14.95
N LEU A 69 2.36 -3.86 14.64
CA LEU A 69 3.18 -5.02 14.98
C LEU A 69 3.95 -4.81 16.28
N SER A 70 4.42 -3.58 16.51
CA SER A 70 5.07 -3.15 17.74
C SER A 70 4.86 -1.63 17.93
N PRO A 71 5.24 -1.03 19.06
CA PRO A 71 5.11 0.42 19.27
C PRO A 71 5.74 1.28 18.16
N ASN A 72 6.80 0.75 17.52
CA ASN A 72 7.54 1.44 16.47
C ASN A 72 7.39 0.82 15.07
N ALA A 73 6.61 -0.26 14.94
CA ALA A 73 6.43 -0.98 13.68
C ALA A 73 4.96 -1.08 13.29
N THR A 74 4.65 -0.46 12.15
CA THR A 74 3.34 -0.56 11.49
C THR A 74 3.50 -1.32 10.18
N ALA A 75 2.59 -2.25 9.94
CA ALA A 75 2.35 -2.86 8.65
C ALA A 75 0.95 -2.50 8.13
N TRP A 76 0.74 -2.77 6.86
CA TRP A 76 -0.48 -2.47 6.12
C TRP A 76 -0.99 -3.73 5.46
N MET A 77 -2.29 -3.88 5.38
CA MET A 77 -2.92 -5.04 4.78
C MET A 77 -3.98 -4.54 3.82
N LEU A 78 -4.05 -5.11 2.61
CA LEU A 78 -5.23 -4.87 1.79
C LEU A 78 -6.44 -5.46 2.51
N THR A 79 -7.47 -4.64 2.65
CA THR A 79 -8.79 -5.19 2.88
C THR A 79 -9.22 -5.70 1.52
N GLU A 80 -8.91 -6.96 1.19
CA GLU A 80 -9.62 -7.60 0.10
C GLU A 80 -11.09 -7.52 0.49
N GLY A 81 -11.82 -6.65 -0.19
CA GLY A 81 -13.26 -6.71 -0.11
C GLY A 81 -13.62 -8.13 -0.49
N ASP A 82 -14.41 -8.80 0.35
CA ASP A 82 -15.44 -9.66 -0.20
C ASP A 82 -15.99 -8.90 -1.42
N SER A 83 -15.81 -9.50 -2.59
CA SER A 83 -16.22 -8.93 -3.86
C SER A 83 -17.75 -8.97 -3.93
N ASN A 84 -18.39 -8.15 -3.10
CA ASN A 84 -19.83 -7.95 -3.01
C ASN A 84 -20.14 -6.50 -2.65
N GLY A 85 -19.45 -5.57 -3.32
CA GLY A 85 -19.69 -4.14 -3.19
C GLY A 85 -19.13 -3.42 -4.40
N SER A 86 -19.81 -3.58 -5.53
CA SER A 86 -19.71 -2.67 -6.67
C SER A 86 -19.71 -1.23 -6.18
N ASN A 87 -18.68 -0.46 -6.54
CA ASN A 87 -18.65 0.99 -6.49
C ASN A 87 -17.99 1.49 -7.76
#